data_AF-A0A972AJX7-F1
#
_entry.id   AF-A0A972AJX7-F1
#
_cell.length_a   1.000
_cell.length_b   1.000
_cell.length_c   1.000
_cell.angle_alpha   90.00
_cell.angle_beta   90.00
_cell.angle_gamma   90.00
#
_symmetry.space_group_name_H-M   'P 1'
#
loop_
_entity.id
_entity.type
_entity.pdbx_description
1 polymer ?
#
loop_
_entity_poly.entity_id
_entity_poly.type
_entity_poly.pdbx_seq_one_letter_code
_entity_poly.pdbx_strand_id
1 'polypeptide(L)'
;MTKTGKNPEFAAGGAAGDTRHKIGLAGAVEIIIGTVIGSGIYIMIGPLAAAAGPGLFLCYLIALVVAVAASICYAQVASVFPATAATYRYTKMFYGDFIGFVVGWFRLVGSFCGLALMSSGFADYVSVYLAVDKRITAAAVLLTIVSLVEDLLILYSFGFWTLAGWVYYYVWQRSRKRRAQLKPTR
;
A
#
# COMPACT_ATOMS: atom_id res chain seq x y z
N MET A 1 23.12 -29.49 -4.62
CA MET A 1 22.56 -29.28 -5.98
C MET A 1 21.19 -28.59 -5.86
N THR A 2 21.17 -27.26 -5.82
CA THR A 2 20.02 -26.44 -6.24
C THR A 2 20.60 -25.16 -6.80
N LYS A 3 20.51 -25.00 -8.12
CA LYS A 3 21.00 -23.83 -8.85
C LYS A 3 20.13 -22.63 -8.47
N THR A 4 20.50 -21.89 -7.42
CA THR A 4 19.96 -20.55 -7.17
C THR A 4 20.72 -19.55 -8.04
N GLY A 5 20.63 -19.75 -9.35
CA GLY A 5 21.15 -18.83 -10.33
C GLY A 5 20.33 -17.55 -10.27
N LYS A 6 20.89 -16.51 -9.65
CA LYS A 6 20.93 -15.14 -10.15
C LYS A 6 19.76 -14.78 -11.09
N ASN A 7 18.54 -14.74 -10.58
CA ASN A 7 17.40 -14.24 -11.34
C ASN A 7 17.47 -12.70 -11.38
N PRO A 8 17.72 -12.09 -12.55
CA PRO A 8 17.89 -10.64 -12.69
C PRO A 8 16.60 -9.85 -12.40
N GLU A 9 15.46 -10.53 -12.31
CA GLU A 9 14.14 -9.95 -11.97
C GLU A 9 14.06 -9.47 -10.52
N PHE A 10 14.95 -9.92 -9.64
CA PHE A 10 15.01 -9.45 -8.26
C PHE A 10 15.86 -8.19 -8.08
N ALA A 11 16.74 -7.89 -9.04
CA ALA A 11 17.69 -6.78 -8.98
C ALA A 11 17.27 -5.53 -9.77
N ALA A 12 16.33 -5.64 -10.71
CA ALA A 12 15.99 -4.55 -11.64
C ALA A 12 14.63 -3.89 -11.32
N GLY A 13 14.54 -3.24 -10.16
CA GLY A 13 13.37 -2.45 -9.74
C GLY A 13 13.73 -1.09 -9.16
N GLY A 14 14.88 -0.53 -9.55
CA GLY A 14 15.34 0.78 -9.10
C GLY A 14 16.16 1.46 -10.19
N ALA A 15 15.49 2.06 -11.16
CA ALA A 15 16.10 3.01 -12.08
C ALA A 15 15.30 4.32 -12.05
N ALA A 16 15.60 5.13 -11.04
CA ALA A 16 15.39 6.59 -11.07
C ALA A 16 16.30 7.22 -10.01
N GLY A 17 17.34 7.91 -10.47
CA GLY A 17 18.07 8.95 -9.72
C GLY A 17 18.91 8.50 -8.53
N ASP A 18 20.23 8.59 -8.68
CA ASP A 18 21.17 8.61 -7.56
C ASP A 18 21.03 9.91 -6.75
N THR A 19 20.23 9.86 -5.68
CA THR A 19 20.35 10.74 -4.50
C THR A 19 19.99 9.93 -3.25
N ARG A 20 20.98 9.23 -2.70
CA ARG A 20 20.84 8.31 -1.56
C ARG A 20 20.52 9.04 -0.25
N HIS A 21 19.30 9.52 -0.06
CA HIS A 21 18.75 9.66 1.28
C HIS A 21 18.32 8.27 1.76
N LYS A 22 19.27 7.52 2.32
CA LYS A 22 18.96 6.28 3.01
C LYS A 22 18.30 6.65 4.34
N ILE A 23 17.01 6.36 4.44
CA ILE A 23 16.27 6.48 5.69
C ILE A 23 16.98 5.59 6.71
N GLY A 24 17.49 6.20 7.79
CA GLY A 24 18.08 5.45 8.90
C GLY A 24 17.01 4.67 9.66
N LEU A 25 17.43 3.75 10.54
CA LEU A 25 16.50 3.01 11.40
C LEU A 25 15.60 3.96 12.21
N ALA A 26 16.18 5.05 12.72
CA ALA A 26 15.44 6.08 13.45
C ALA A 26 14.33 6.70 12.59
N GLY A 27 14.66 7.17 11.38
CA GLY A 27 13.67 7.75 10.48
C GLY A 27 12.57 6.76 10.05
N ALA A 28 12.91 5.49 9.88
CA ALA A 28 11.91 4.45 9.59
C ALA A 28 10.93 4.24 10.76
N VAL A 29 11.45 4.20 11.99
CA VAL A 29 10.63 4.06 13.21
C VAL A 29 9.74 5.29 13.41
N GLU A 30 10.29 6.49 13.22
CA GLU A 30 9.54 7.75 13.34
C GLU A 30 8.36 7.83 12.37
N ILE A 31 8.55 7.43 11.10
CA ILE A 31 7.47 7.39 10.11
C ILE A 31 6.35 6.44 10.55
N ILE A 32 6.71 5.27 11.07
CA ILE A 32 5.73 4.28 11.53
C ILE A 32 4.97 4.81 12.74
N ILE A 33 5.67 5.33 13.75
CA ILE A 33 5.06 5.89 14.96
C ILE A 33 4.11 7.04 14.59
N GLY A 34 4.56 7.99 13.76
CA GLY A 34 3.73 9.11 13.30
C GLY A 34 2.47 8.64 12.57
N THR A 35 2.60 7.63 11.70
CA THR A 35 1.47 7.08 10.95
C THR A 35 0.48 6.36 11.89
N VAL A 36 0.96 5.53 12.82
CA VAL A 36 0.09 4.76 13.74
C VAL A 36 -0.65 5.68 14.72
N ILE A 37 0.05 6.68 15.28
CA ILE A 37 -0.57 7.65 16.19
C ILE A 37 -1.57 8.53 15.43
N GLY A 38 -1.18 9.05 14.26
CA GLY A 38 -2.03 9.89 13.41
C GLY A 38 -3.33 9.20 13.01
N SER A 39 -3.20 7.99 12.45
CA SER A 39 -4.34 7.26 11.88
C SER A 39 -5.18 6.50 12.88
N GLY A 40 -4.55 5.85 13.85
CA GLY A 40 -5.23 4.96 14.78
C GLY A 40 -5.79 5.72 15.98
N ILE A 41 -4.92 6.39 16.72
CA ILE A 41 -5.26 6.94 18.04
C ILE A 41 -6.24 8.10 17.90
N TYR A 42 -5.95 9.07 17.03
CA TYR A 42 -6.82 10.23 16.92
C TYR A 42 -8.19 9.87 16.34
N ILE A 43 -8.27 9.02 15.32
CA ILE A 43 -9.54 8.84 14.59
C ILE A 43 -10.40 7.74 15.21
N MET A 44 -9.81 6.63 15.66
CA MET A 44 -10.60 5.49 16.14
C MET A 44 -11.02 5.57 17.61
N ILE A 45 -10.30 6.29 18.47
CA ILE A 45 -10.60 6.26 19.92
C ILE A 45 -11.98 6.82 20.24
N GLY A 46 -12.44 7.86 19.54
CA GLY A 46 -13.77 8.44 19.74
C GLY A 46 -14.91 7.42 19.59
N PRO A 47 -15.11 6.83 18.39
CA PRO A 47 -16.15 5.83 18.19
C PRO A 47 -15.94 4.55 19.01
N LEU A 48 -14.69 4.12 19.23
CA LEU A 48 -14.42 2.95 20.08
C LEU A 48 -14.77 3.19 21.56
N ALA A 49 -14.48 4.38 22.10
CA ALA A 49 -14.82 4.72 23.47
C ALA A 49 -16.34 4.74 23.69
N ALA A 50 -17.09 5.24 22.69
CA ALA A 50 -18.55 5.22 22.71
C ALA A 50 -19.13 3.79 22.69
N ALA A 51 -18.47 2.86 21.98
CA ALA A 51 -18.93 1.47 21.87
C ALA A 51 -18.48 0.56 23.03
N ALA A 52 -17.23 0.69 23.49
CA ALA A 52 -16.62 -0.22 24.47
C ALA A 52 -16.65 0.30 25.92
N GLY A 53 -16.90 1.60 26.12
CA GLY A 53 -16.92 2.22 27.45
C GLY A 53 -15.62 1.95 28.25
N PRO A 54 -15.69 1.62 29.55
CA PRO A 54 -14.50 1.38 30.38
C PRO A 54 -13.71 0.12 29.99
N GLY A 55 -14.26 -0.76 29.14
CA GLY A 55 -13.57 -1.95 28.63
C GLY A 55 -12.57 -1.69 27.50
N LEU A 56 -12.47 -0.44 27.03
CA LEU A 56 -11.62 -0.04 25.89
C LEU A 56 -10.17 -0.49 26.04
N PHE A 57 -9.61 -0.40 27.26
CA PHE A 57 -8.23 -0.80 27.53
C PHE A 57 -8.00 -2.30 27.28
N LEU A 58 -8.96 -3.15 27.66
CA LEU A 58 -8.87 -4.60 27.45
C LEU A 58 -8.91 -4.94 25.95
N CYS A 59 -9.77 -4.25 25.18
CA CYS A 59 -9.86 -4.41 23.73
C CYS A 59 -8.55 -4.04 23.03
N TYR A 60 -7.92 -2.92 23.42
CA TYR A 60 -6.61 -2.51 22.90
C TYR A 60 -5.50 -3.49 23.26
N LEU A 61 -5.53 -4.07 24.47
CA LEU A 61 -4.53 -5.04 24.90
C LEU A 61 -4.60 -6.32 24.05
N ILE A 62 -5.80 -6.81 23.75
CA ILE A 62 -6.00 -7.96 22.86
C ILE A 62 -5.54 -7.61 21.43
N ALA A 63 -5.92 -6.43 20.92
CA ALA A 63 -5.50 -5.98 19.59
C ALA A 63 -3.97 -5.86 19.46
N LEU A 64 -3.29 -5.41 20.52
CA LEU A 64 -1.83 -5.30 20.57
C LEU A 64 -1.15 -6.66 20.44
N VAL A 65 -1.66 -7.71 21.11
CA VAL A 65 -1.12 -9.07 20.99
C VAL A 65 -1.21 -9.57 19.54
N VAL A 66 -2.36 -9.36 18.89
CA VAL A 66 -2.55 -9.75 17.47
C VAL A 66 -1.64 -8.93 16.55
N ALA A 67 -1.51 -7.63 16.78
CA ALA A 67 -0.65 -6.75 15.99
C ALA A 67 0.83 -7.12 16.09
N VAL A 68 1.32 -7.46 17.29
CA VAL A 68 2.71 -7.92 17.50
C VAL A 68 2.95 -9.23 16.77
N ALA A 69 2.04 -10.20 16.87
CA ALA A 69 2.15 -11.47 16.16
C ALA A 69 2.20 -11.27 14.63
N ALA A 70 1.33 -10.39 14.09
CA ALA A 70 1.35 -10.03 12.67
C ALA A 70 2.66 -9.32 12.26
N SER A 71 3.15 -8.38 13.09
CA SER A 71 4.39 -7.64 12.83
C SER A 71 5.60 -8.56 12.76
N ILE A 72 5.70 -9.56 13.65
CA ILE A 72 6.78 -10.56 13.62
C ILE A 72 6.76 -11.36 12.32
N CYS A 73 5.58 -11.79 11.86
CA CYS A 73 5.42 -12.48 10.58
C CYS A 73 5.91 -11.60 9.41
N TYR A 74 5.49 -10.33 9.37
CA TYR A 74 5.97 -9.40 8.34
C TYR A 74 7.47 -9.12 8.43
N ALA A 75 8.05 -9.04 9.64
CA ALA A 75 9.48 -8.85 9.84
C ALA A 75 10.30 -10.03 9.30
N GLN A 76 9.84 -11.27 9.51
CA GLN A 76 10.47 -12.46 8.95
C GLN A 76 10.46 -12.42 7.42
N VAL A 77 9.31 -12.12 6.81
CA VAL A 77 9.19 -12.04 5.34
C VAL A 77 10.06 -10.90 4.78
N ALA A 78 10.10 -9.75 5.45
CA ALA A 78 10.93 -8.61 5.04
C ALA A 78 12.45 -8.92 5.11
N SER A 79 12.88 -9.74 6.07
CA SER A 79 14.29 -10.15 6.19
C SER A 79 14.75 -11.08 5.06
N VAL A 80 13.85 -11.92 4.54
CA VAL A 80 14.16 -12.90 3.49
C VAL A 80 14.15 -12.25 2.11
N PHE A 81 13.31 -11.24 1.88
CA PHE A 81 13.15 -10.63 0.57
C PHE A 81 13.32 -9.09 0.63
N PRO A 82 14.51 -8.54 0.36
CA PRO A 82 14.78 -7.10 0.41
C PRO A 82 14.30 -6.39 -0.87
N ALA A 83 12.99 -6.42 -1.12
CA ALA A 83 12.34 -5.91 -2.32
C ALA A 83 11.39 -4.75 -1.99
N THR A 84 11.51 -3.62 -2.69
CA THR A 84 10.73 -2.37 -2.49
C THR A 84 9.24 -2.43 -2.88
N ALA A 85 8.66 -3.62 -3.03
CA ALA A 85 7.23 -3.79 -3.29
C ALA A 85 6.74 -5.13 -2.70
N ALA A 86 6.85 -5.24 -1.38
CA ALA A 86 6.68 -6.46 -0.60
C ALA A 86 5.42 -7.27 -0.98
N THR A 87 4.22 -6.75 -0.78
CA THR A 87 3.00 -7.57 -0.82
C THR A 87 2.68 -8.14 -2.21
N TYR A 88 2.81 -7.33 -3.27
CA TYR A 88 2.54 -7.78 -4.64
C TYR A 88 3.59 -8.79 -5.13
N ARG A 89 4.88 -8.50 -4.90
CA ARG A 89 5.97 -9.38 -5.37
C ARG A 89 6.01 -10.70 -4.61
N TYR A 90 5.72 -10.71 -3.31
CA TYR A 90 5.62 -11.95 -2.53
C TYR A 90 4.47 -12.82 -3.03
N THR A 91 3.29 -12.22 -3.19
CA THR A 91 2.12 -12.97 -3.65
C THR A 91 2.31 -13.51 -5.07
N LYS A 92 2.92 -12.71 -5.96
CA LYS A 92 3.26 -13.14 -7.32
C LYS A 92 4.21 -14.36 -7.33
N MET A 93 5.19 -14.38 -6.42
CA MET A 93 6.17 -15.47 -6.35
C MET A 93 5.57 -16.80 -5.88
N PHE A 94 4.65 -16.76 -4.91
CA PHE A 94 4.06 -17.98 -4.35
C PHE A 94 2.83 -18.49 -5.12
N TYR A 95 2.02 -17.57 -5.66
CA TYR A 95 0.70 -17.89 -6.20
C TYR A 95 0.52 -17.56 -7.69
N GLY A 96 1.55 -16.99 -8.33
CA GLY A 96 1.54 -16.62 -9.74
C GLY A 96 0.94 -15.24 -10.04
N ASP A 97 0.99 -14.86 -11.32
CA ASP A 97 0.71 -13.50 -11.79
C ASP A 97 -0.72 -13.02 -11.50
N PHE A 98 -1.71 -13.91 -11.56
CA PHE A 98 -3.11 -13.55 -11.37
C PHE A 98 -3.44 -13.21 -9.91
N ILE A 99 -3.00 -14.03 -8.95
CA ILE A 99 -3.26 -13.80 -7.53
C ILE A 99 -2.43 -12.61 -7.02
N GLY A 100 -1.21 -12.43 -7.52
CA GLY A 100 -0.43 -11.21 -7.29
C GLY A 100 -1.20 -9.96 -7.71
N PHE A 101 -1.82 -9.97 -8.89
CA PHE A 101 -2.64 -8.86 -9.38
C PHE A 101 -3.84 -8.56 -8.49
N VAL A 102 -4.60 -9.58 -8.08
CA VAL A 102 -5.75 -9.40 -7.19
C VAL A 102 -5.33 -8.77 -5.87
N VAL A 103 -4.26 -9.25 -5.24
CA VAL A 103 -3.75 -8.69 -3.97
C VAL A 103 -3.23 -7.27 -4.13
N GLY A 104 -2.58 -6.95 -5.25
CA GLY A 104 -2.20 -5.58 -5.59
C GLY A 104 -3.41 -4.65 -5.67
N TRP A 105 -4.51 -5.14 -6.26
CA TRP A 105 -5.78 -4.40 -6.33
C TRP A 105 -6.39 -4.14 -4.95
N PHE A 106 -6.49 -5.17 -4.11
CA PHE A 106 -7.00 -5.00 -2.75
C PHE A 106 -6.14 -4.07 -1.91
N ARG A 107 -4.81 -4.11 -2.08
CA ARG A 107 -3.89 -3.18 -1.41
C ARG A 107 -4.17 -1.73 -1.79
N LEU A 108 -4.48 -1.48 -3.08
CA LEU A 108 -4.75 -0.16 -3.61
C LEU A 108 -6.10 0.38 -3.12
N VAL A 109 -7.17 -0.43 -3.21
CA VAL A 109 -8.49 -0.09 -2.64
C VAL A 109 -8.41 0.16 -1.13
N GLY A 110 -7.63 -0.66 -0.42
CA GLY A 110 -7.41 -0.50 1.02
C GLY A 110 -6.73 0.83 1.38
N SER A 111 -5.75 1.27 0.59
CA SER A 111 -5.10 2.58 0.79
C SER A 111 -6.07 3.76 0.62
N PHE A 112 -6.98 3.69 -0.36
CA PHE A 112 -8.01 4.72 -0.56
C PHE A 112 -8.99 4.82 0.61
N CYS A 113 -9.48 3.67 1.10
CA CYS A 113 -10.34 3.65 2.26
C CYS A 113 -9.63 4.23 3.50
N GLY A 114 -8.33 3.93 3.66
CA GLY A 114 -7.50 4.50 4.72
C GLY A 114 -7.40 6.02 4.64
N LEU A 115 -7.08 6.58 3.47
CA LEU A 115 -6.96 8.03 3.26
C LEU A 115 -8.31 8.75 3.45
N ALA A 116 -9.41 8.16 2.97
CA ALA A 116 -10.76 8.69 3.18
C ALA A 116 -11.10 8.79 4.68
N LEU A 117 -10.77 7.75 5.46
CA LEU A 117 -10.95 7.74 6.91
C LEU A 117 -10.07 8.79 7.61
N MET A 118 -8.83 8.99 7.14
CA MET A 118 -7.94 10.03 7.67
C MET A 118 -8.51 11.43 7.49
N SER A 119 -9.03 11.69 6.28
CA SER A 119 -9.60 12.99 5.93
C SER A 119 -10.87 13.29 6.74
N SER A 120 -11.77 12.32 6.89
CA SER A 120 -12.97 12.48 7.71
C SER A 120 -12.63 12.69 9.19
N GLY A 121 -11.68 11.92 9.73
CA GLY A 121 -11.25 12.08 11.12
C GLY A 121 -10.64 13.45 11.40
N PHE A 122 -9.83 13.97 10.49
CA PHE A 122 -9.29 15.32 10.60
C PHE A 122 -10.39 16.41 10.56
N ALA A 123 -11.39 16.25 9.69
CA ALA A 123 -12.52 17.16 9.60
C ALA A 123 -13.32 17.21 10.90
N ASP A 124 -13.56 16.07 11.55
CA ASP A 124 -14.25 15.99 12.84
C ASP A 124 -13.48 16.76 13.92
N TYR A 125 -12.15 16.59 14.01
CA TYR A 125 -11.32 17.35 14.97
C TYR A 125 -11.38 18.86 14.73
N VAL A 126 -11.22 19.32 13.48
CA VAL A 126 -11.23 20.75 13.17
C VAL A 126 -12.59 21.39 13.44
N SER A 127 -13.68 20.65 13.24
CA SER A 127 -15.05 21.15 13.47
C SER A 127 -15.31 21.54 14.93
N VAL A 128 -14.73 20.81 15.89
CA VAL A 128 -14.88 21.05 17.33
C VAL A 128 -14.14 22.31 17.77
N TYR A 129 -12.94 22.55 17.23
CA TYR A 129 -12.10 23.67 17.66
C TYR A 129 -12.49 25.02 17.06
N LEU A 130 -13.08 25.04 15.86
CA LEU A 130 -13.37 26.30 15.16
C LEU A 130 -14.82 26.78 15.31
N ALA A 131 -15.78 25.94 15.74
CA ALA A 131 -17.21 26.32 15.84
C ALA A 131 -17.75 27.00 14.55
N VAL A 132 -17.29 26.55 13.37
CA VAL A 132 -17.58 27.22 12.09
C VAL A 132 -18.74 26.58 11.33
N ASP A 133 -19.58 27.50 10.86
CA ASP A 133 -20.61 27.48 9.83
C ASP A 133 -20.34 26.60 8.58
N LYS A 134 -21.41 26.32 7.83
CA LYS A 134 -21.58 25.40 6.66
C LYS A 134 -20.48 25.40 5.57
N ARG A 135 -19.55 26.35 5.59
CA ARG A 135 -18.45 26.56 4.62
C ARG A 135 -17.21 25.71 4.92
N ILE A 136 -16.94 25.36 6.18
CA ILE A 136 -15.80 24.49 6.52
C ILE A 136 -16.13 23.02 6.30
N THR A 137 -17.39 22.61 6.47
CA THR A 137 -17.89 21.33 5.96
C THR A 137 -17.77 21.26 4.44
N ALA A 138 -18.01 22.36 3.72
CA ALA A 138 -17.77 22.44 2.28
C ALA A 138 -16.27 22.36 1.91
N ALA A 139 -15.38 22.98 2.69
CA ALA A 139 -13.93 22.84 2.51
C ALA A 139 -13.44 21.41 2.84
N ALA A 140 -14.04 20.75 3.82
CA ALA A 140 -13.77 19.35 4.17
C ALA A 140 -14.28 18.38 3.10
N VAL A 141 -15.46 18.64 2.52
CA VAL A 141 -15.96 17.96 1.32
C VAL A 141 -15.03 18.21 0.14
N LEU A 142 -14.49 19.42 -0.02
CA LEU A 142 -13.51 19.72 -1.07
C LEU A 142 -12.18 19.00 -0.84
N LEU A 143 -11.69 18.87 0.39
CA LEU A 143 -10.45 18.12 0.69
C LEU A 143 -10.66 16.61 0.50
N THR A 144 -11.81 16.07 0.89
CA THR A 144 -12.16 14.68 0.56
C THR A 144 -12.33 14.49 -0.94
N ILE A 145 -12.95 15.43 -1.66
CA ILE A 145 -13.03 15.40 -3.13
C ILE A 145 -11.64 15.51 -3.75
N VAL A 146 -10.73 16.35 -3.23
CA VAL A 146 -9.36 16.50 -3.75
C VAL A 146 -8.55 15.22 -3.53
N SER A 147 -8.65 14.58 -2.35
CA SER A 147 -8.04 13.27 -2.12
C SER A 147 -8.63 12.21 -3.05
N LEU A 148 -9.96 12.19 -3.23
CA LEU A 148 -10.63 11.29 -4.16
C LEU A 148 -10.23 11.57 -5.62
N VAL A 149 -9.93 12.82 -5.99
CA VAL A 149 -9.44 13.20 -7.32
C VAL A 149 -8.01 12.74 -7.54
N GLU A 150 -7.13 12.85 -6.54
CA GLU A 150 -5.78 12.27 -6.60
C GLU A 150 -5.85 10.74 -6.74
N ASP A 151 -6.72 10.11 -5.96
CA ASP A 151 -6.97 8.67 -6.00
C ASP A 151 -7.53 8.22 -7.37
N LEU A 152 -8.44 9.00 -7.94
CA LEU A 152 -9.00 8.78 -9.28
C LEU A 152 -7.95 9.02 -10.38
N LEU A 153 -7.09 10.04 -10.24
CA LEU A 153 -5.99 10.32 -11.17
C LEU A 153 -4.94 9.21 -11.15
N ILE A 154 -4.65 8.66 -9.97
CA ILE A 154 -3.82 7.46 -9.82
C ILE A 154 -4.51 6.29 -10.52
N LEU A 155 -5.83 6.12 -10.35
CA LEU A 155 -6.58 5.06 -11.02
C LEU A 155 -6.59 5.20 -12.55
N TYR A 156 -6.70 6.42 -13.09
CA TYR A 156 -6.66 6.69 -14.52
C TYR A 156 -5.27 6.47 -15.11
N SER A 157 -4.23 6.98 -14.44
CA SER A 157 -2.85 6.77 -14.83
C SER A 157 -2.51 5.28 -14.77
N PHE A 158 -2.92 4.58 -13.72
CA PHE A 158 -2.67 3.16 -13.53
C PHE A 158 -3.53 2.27 -14.45
N GLY A 159 -4.78 2.62 -14.72
CA GLY A 159 -5.64 1.95 -15.69
C GLY A 159 -5.09 2.04 -17.12
N PHE A 160 -4.60 3.23 -17.49
CA PHE A 160 -3.91 3.45 -18.76
C PHE A 160 -2.62 2.63 -18.85
N TRP A 161 -1.78 2.65 -17.82
CA TRP A 161 -0.52 1.91 -17.78
C TRP A 161 -0.70 0.38 -17.65
N THR A 162 -1.77 -0.10 -17.02
CA THR A 162 -2.07 -1.53 -16.90
C THR A 162 -2.62 -2.11 -18.20
N LEU A 163 -3.47 -1.37 -18.93
CA LEU A 163 -3.89 -1.75 -20.27
C LEU A 163 -2.74 -1.67 -21.26
N ALA A 164 -1.96 -0.60 -21.23
CA ALA A 164 -0.76 -0.46 -22.05
C ALA A 164 0.27 -1.55 -21.72
N GLY A 165 0.46 -1.87 -20.44
CA GLY A 165 1.34 -2.93 -19.95
C GLY A 165 0.86 -4.32 -20.34
N TRP A 166 -0.44 -4.58 -20.30
CA TRP A 166 -1.03 -5.84 -20.80
C TRP A 166 -0.89 -5.95 -22.30
N VAL A 167 -1.21 -4.91 -23.07
CA VAL A 167 -0.99 -4.88 -24.52
C VAL A 167 0.48 -5.10 -24.84
N TYR A 168 1.38 -4.41 -24.13
CA TYR A 168 2.82 -4.56 -24.30
C TYR A 168 3.28 -5.98 -23.96
N TYR A 169 2.85 -6.54 -22.82
CA TYR A 169 3.21 -7.90 -22.39
C TYR A 169 2.64 -8.97 -23.33
N TYR A 170 1.40 -8.80 -23.78
CA TYR A 170 0.73 -9.71 -24.70
C TYR A 170 1.38 -9.69 -26.09
N VAL A 171 1.71 -8.50 -26.59
CA VAL A 171 2.47 -8.31 -27.84
C VAL A 171 3.87 -8.88 -27.70
N TRP A 172 4.58 -8.60 -26.60
CA TRP A 172 5.92 -9.11 -26.36
C TRP A 172 5.97 -10.63 -26.25
N GLN A 173 5.01 -11.26 -25.55
CA GLN A 173 4.87 -12.72 -25.51
C GLN A 173 4.60 -13.30 -26.90
N ARG A 174 3.71 -12.67 -27.67
CA ARG A 174 3.39 -13.10 -29.04
C ARG A 174 4.63 -13.01 -29.94
N SER A 175 5.44 -11.96 -29.79
CA SER A 175 6.70 -11.77 -30.51
C SER A 175 7.79 -12.75 -30.06
N ARG A 176 7.78 -13.19 -28.79
CA ARG A 176 8.72 -14.19 -28.27
C ARG A 176 8.40 -15.59 -28.81
N LYS A 177 7.13 -15.96 -28.86
CA LYS A 177 6.66 -17.24 -29.44
C LYS A 177 6.96 -17.32 -30.95
N ARG A 178 6.78 -16.23 -31.71
CA ARG A 178 7.16 -16.18 -33.13
C ARG A 178 8.67 -16.33 -33.35
N ARG A 179 9.50 -15.71 -32.51
CA ARG A 179 10.97 -15.83 -32.59
C ARG A 179 11.49 -17.22 -32.21
N ALA A 180 10.77 -17.95 -31.35
CA ALA A 180 11.11 -19.33 -31.01
C ALA A 180 10.80 -20.31 -32.15
N GLN A 181 9.76 -20.05 -32.96
CA GLN A 181 9.40 -20.88 -34.12
C GLN A 181 10.30 -20.64 -35.36
N LEU A 182 10.99 -19.50 -35.42
CA LEU A 182 11.85 -19.13 -36.55
C LEU A 182 13.31 -19.60 -36.41
N LYS A 183 13.69 -20.31 -35.34
CA LYS A 183 15.03 -20.93 -35.26
C LYS A 183 15.00 -22.27 -36.00
N PRO A 184 15.65 -22.39 -37.18
CA PRO A 184 15.76 -23.68 -37.86
C PRO A 184 16.62 -24.62 -36.99
N THR A 185 16.07 -25.80 -36.70
CA THR A 185 16.81 -26.95 -36.20
C THR A 185 17.89 -27.31 -37.22
N ARG A 186 19.13 -26.98 -36.90
CA ARG A 186 20.32 -27.61 -37.48
C ARG A 186 20.70 -28.82 -36.64
#